data_AF-A0A930V4T4-F1
#
_entry.id   AF-A0A930V4T4-F1
#
_cell.length_a   1.000
_cell.length_b   1.000
_cell.length_c   1.000
_cell.angle_alpha   90.00
_cell.angle_beta   90.00
_cell.angle_gamma   90.00
#
_symmetry.space_group_name_H-M   'P 1'
#
loop_
_entity.id
_entity.type
_entity.pdbx_description
1 polymer ?
#
loop_
_entity_poly.entity_id
_entity_poly.type
_entity_poly.pdbx_seq_one_letter_code
_entity_poly.pdbx_strand_id
1 'polypeptide(L)'
;MATDEQPRTRPASGSPLTERGDDASRREVMRVWLIVMEACLSILTVMVLLLPPEWSGPVLVTMSAGHGLHMFDVPALLVWLLGSGAVVGVWRAWR
;
A
#
# COMPACT_ATOMS: atom_id res chain seq x y z
N MET A 1 -63.14 17.94 -1.82
CA MET A 1 -61.83 18.15 -2.47
C MET A 1 -60.84 17.29 -1.69
N ALA A 2 -60.69 16.02 -2.10
CA ALA A 2 -59.83 15.06 -1.42
C ALA A 2 -58.47 15.09 -2.11
N THR A 3 -57.42 15.40 -1.35
CA THR A 3 -56.03 15.37 -1.80
C THR A 3 -55.55 13.92 -1.88
N ASP A 4 -55.25 13.47 -3.10
CA ASP A 4 -54.53 12.24 -3.40
C ASP A 4 -53.13 12.29 -2.76
N GLU A 5 -52.94 11.56 -1.66
CA GLU A 5 -51.61 11.25 -1.15
C GLU A 5 -51.01 10.11 -1.99
N GLN A 6 -50.29 10.50 -3.04
CA GLN A 6 -49.52 9.58 -3.87
C GLN A 6 -48.50 8.82 -3.00
N PRO A 7 -48.47 7.47 -2.98
CA PRO A 7 -47.51 6.72 -2.18
C PRO A 7 -46.11 6.98 -2.72
N ARG A 8 -45.23 7.56 -1.89
CA ARG A 8 -43.80 7.65 -2.18
C ARG A 8 -43.24 6.24 -2.34
N THR A 9 -42.99 5.84 -3.58
CA THR A 9 -42.21 4.66 -3.92
C THR A 9 -40.81 4.84 -3.35
N ARG A 10 -40.54 4.12 -2.27
CA ARG A 10 -39.22 3.99 -1.66
C ARG A 10 -38.29 3.45 -2.77
N PRO A 11 -37.16 4.10 -3.10
CA PRO A 11 -36.23 3.54 -4.07
C PRO A 11 -35.84 2.15 -3.60
N ALA A 12 -36.00 1.18 -4.49
CA ALA A 12 -35.73 -0.22 -4.21
C ALA A 12 -34.35 -0.34 -3.57
N SER A 13 -34.35 -0.77 -2.31
CA SER A 13 -33.21 -1.34 -1.59
C SER A 13 -32.36 -2.13 -2.59
N GLY A 14 -31.09 -1.75 -2.76
CA GLY A 14 -30.17 -2.38 -3.69
C GLY A 14 -30.26 -3.91 -3.58
N SER A 15 -30.34 -4.57 -4.72
CA SER A 15 -30.39 -6.03 -4.77
C SER A 15 -29.12 -6.59 -4.11
N PRO A 16 -29.21 -7.57 -3.20
CA PRO A 16 -28.06 -8.14 -2.50
C PRO A 16 -27.05 -8.81 -3.46
N LEU A 17 -27.45 -9.05 -4.71
CA LEU A 17 -26.56 -9.55 -5.76
C LEU A 17 -25.59 -8.47 -6.28
N THR A 18 -25.98 -7.20 -6.23
CA THR A 18 -25.14 -6.09 -6.73
C THR A 18 -24.08 -5.70 -5.69
N GLU A 19 -24.42 -5.65 -4.40
CA GLU A 19 -23.47 -5.31 -3.33
C GLU A 19 -22.31 -6.32 -3.22
N ARG A 20 -22.59 -7.61 -3.45
CA ARG A 20 -21.57 -8.66 -3.36
C ARG A 20 -20.52 -8.59 -4.48
N GLY A 21 -20.91 -8.11 -5.66
CA GLY A 21 -20.01 -7.91 -6.79
C GLY A 21 -19.07 -6.71 -6.59
N ASP A 22 -19.60 -5.63 -6.01
CA ASP A 22 -18.83 -4.42 -5.71
C ASP A 22 -17.73 -4.68 -4.67
N ASP A 23 -18.01 -5.49 -3.64
CA ASP A 23 -17.02 -5.84 -2.61
C ASP A 23 -15.89 -6.74 -3.13
N ALA A 24 -16.18 -7.63 -4.10
CA ALA A 24 -15.15 -8.45 -4.73
C ALA A 24 -14.21 -7.60 -5.59
N SER A 25 -14.77 -6.72 -6.42
CA SER A 25 -14.01 -5.78 -7.25
C SER A 25 -13.14 -4.84 -6.40
N ARG A 26 -13.70 -4.27 -5.32
CA ARG A 26 -12.94 -3.43 -4.38
C ARG A 26 -11.75 -4.16 -3.75
N ARG A 27 -11.91 -5.44 -3.41
CA ARG A 27 -10.82 -6.26 -2.85
C ARG A 27 -9.71 -6.50 -3.86
N GLU A 28 -10.06 -6.80 -5.12
CA GLU A 28 -9.06 -6.98 -6.17
C GLU A 28 -8.28 -5.69 -6.44
N VAL A 29 -8.99 -4.57 -6.56
CA VAL A 29 -8.38 -3.24 -6.74
C VAL A 29 -7.44 -2.92 -5.58
N MET A 30 -7.87 -3.14 -4.33
CA MET A 30 -7.03 -2.89 -3.15
C MET A 30 -5.76 -3.75 -3.17
N ARG A 31 -5.86 -5.04 -3.55
CA ARG A 31 -4.69 -5.93 -3.64
C ARG A 31 -3.68 -5.45 -4.67
N VAL A 32 -4.15 -5.00 -5.85
CA VAL A 32 -3.28 -4.42 -6.87
C VAL A 32 -2.58 -3.17 -6.34
N TRP A 33 -3.31 -2.28 -5.67
CA TRP A 33 -2.72 -1.08 -5.06
C TRP A 33 -1.66 -1.40 -4.01
N LEU A 34 -1.90 -2.39 -3.14
CA LEU A 34 -0.92 -2.82 -2.14
C LEU A 34 0.38 -3.33 -2.78
N ILE A 35 0.27 -4.11 -3.88
CA ILE A 35 1.44 -4.58 -4.64
C ILE A 35 2.19 -3.42 -5.28
N VAL A 36 1.47 -2.46 -5.87
CA VAL A 36 2.08 -1.26 -6.48
C VAL A 36 2.81 -0.43 -5.43
N MET A 37 2.19 -0.20 -4.26
CA MET A 37 2.80 0.55 -3.17
C MET A 37 4.07 -0.12 -2.65
N GLU A 38 4.05 -1.44 -2.46
CA GLU A 38 5.21 -2.22 -2.04
C GLU A 38 6.35 -2.16 -3.07
N ALA A 39 6.02 -2.26 -4.36
CA ALA A 39 6.99 -2.13 -5.44
C ALA A 39 7.63 -0.75 -5.47
N CYS A 40 6.82 0.32 -5.37
CA CYS A 40 7.32 1.70 -5.31
C CYS A 40 8.23 1.93 -4.11
N LEU A 41 7.83 1.46 -2.92
CA LEU A 41 8.61 1.57 -1.70
C LEU A 41 9.95 0.83 -1.82
N SER A 42 9.94 -0.37 -2.41
CA SER A 42 11.14 -1.18 -2.62
C SER A 42 12.10 -0.52 -3.61
N ILE A 43 11.59 0.03 -4.72
CA ILE A 43 12.40 0.76 -5.70
C ILE A 43 13.05 1.99 -5.06
N LEU A 44 12.28 2.80 -4.32
CA LEU A 44 12.79 3.97 -3.62
C LEU A 44 13.89 3.60 -2.64
N THR A 45 13.69 2.52 -1.87
CA THR A 45 14.69 2.04 -0.91
C THR A 45 15.97 1.60 -1.62
N VAL A 46 15.87 0.84 -2.71
CA VAL A 46 17.02 0.44 -3.52
C VAL A 46 17.75 1.65 -4.11
N MET A 47 17.02 2.66 -4.59
CA MET A 47 17.65 3.89 -5.08
C MET A 47 18.47 4.58 -3.98
N VAL A 48 17.98 4.58 -2.73
CA VAL A 48 18.73 5.10 -1.59
C VAL A 48 19.97 4.26 -1.28
N LEU A 49 19.85 2.93 -1.29
CA LEU A 49 21.00 2.03 -1.04
C LEU A 49 22.07 2.12 -2.13
N LEU A 50 21.70 2.54 -3.34
CA LEU A 50 22.60 2.75 -4.47
C LEU A 50 23.12 4.19 -4.57
N LEU A 51 22.82 5.06 -3.60
CA LEU A 51 23.36 6.41 -3.61
C LEU A 51 24.89 6.37 -3.61
N PRO A 52 25.55 7.27 -4.37
CA PRO A 52 27.00 7.40 -4.36
C PRO A 52 27.55 7.58 -2.94
N PRO A 53 28.70 6.97 -2.58
CA PRO A 53 29.27 7.00 -1.22
C PRO A 53 29.48 8.41 -0.66
N GLU A 54 29.71 9.38 -1.54
CA GLU A 54 29.86 10.81 -1.26
C GLU A 54 28.62 11.42 -0.58
N TRP A 55 27.44 10.80 -0.75
CA TRP A 55 26.17 11.25 -0.19
C TRP A 55 25.67 10.33 0.92
N SER A 56 26.12 9.08 0.96
CA SER A 56 25.63 8.02 1.84
C SER A 56 26.22 8.04 3.26
N GLY A 57 27.24 8.89 3.49
CA GLY A 57 27.88 9.07 4.79
C GLY A 57 28.91 7.99 5.10
N PRO A 58 29.37 7.86 6.35
CA PRO A 58 30.37 6.87 6.70
C PRO A 58 29.84 5.43 6.54
N VAL A 59 30.70 4.52 6.10
CA VAL A 59 30.42 3.08 6.04
C VAL A 59 30.35 2.53 7.47
N LEU A 60 29.22 1.92 7.82
CA LEU A 60 29.03 1.24 9.11
C LEU A 60 29.51 -0.21 9.04
N VAL A 61 29.18 -0.92 7.96
CA VAL A 61 29.50 -2.33 7.77
C VAL A 61 29.91 -2.58 6.33
N THR A 62 31.11 -3.11 6.12
CA THR A 62 31.54 -3.53 4.78
C THR A 62 30.87 -4.85 4.42
N MET A 63 30.07 -4.87 3.36
CA MET A 63 29.36 -6.07 2.88
C MET A 63 30.16 -6.81 1.80
N SER A 64 30.87 -6.07 0.94
CA SER A 64 31.73 -6.61 -0.11
C SER A 64 32.88 -5.64 -0.45
N ALA A 65 33.79 -6.04 -1.34
CA ALA A 65 34.95 -5.24 -1.73
C ALA A 65 34.59 -3.88 -2.38
N GLY A 66 33.36 -3.70 -2.86
CA GLY A 66 32.90 -2.46 -3.48
C GLY A 66 31.59 -1.90 -2.91
N HIS A 67 31.03 -2.52 -1.85
CA HIS A 67 29.77 -2.10 -1.28
C HIS A 67 29.77 -2.25 0.24
N GLY A 68 29.44 -1.15 0.92
CA GLY A 68 29.25 -1.11 2.36
C GLY A 68 27.86 -0.60 2.67
N LEU A 69 27.33 -1.01 3.82
CA LEU A 69 26.14 -0.42 4.40
C LEU A 69 26.55 0.87 5.09
N HIS A 70 26.04 1.99 4.59
CA HIS A 70 26.33 3.33 5.06
C HIS A 70 25.31 3.79 6.11
N MET A 71 25.65 4.87 6.80
CA MET A 71 24.79 5.44 7.84
C MET A 71 23.38 5.80 7.34
N PHE A 72 23.25 6.33 6.11
CA PHE A 72 21.94 6.68 5.55
C PHE A 72 21.12 5.48 5.04
N ASP A 73 21.75 4.32 4.88
CA ASP A 73 21.05 3.09 4.51
C ASP A 73 20.16 2.59 5.66
N VAL A 74 20.55 2.85 6.91
CA VAL A 74 19.81 2.39 8.09
C VAL A 74 18.40 3.01 8.19
N PRO A 75 18.22 4.35 8.13
CA PRO A 75 16.89 4.94 8.09
C PRO A 75 16.04 4.47 6.90
N ALA A 76 16.66 4.30 5.72
CA ALA A 76 15.96 3.84 4.53
C ALA A 76 15.39 2.43 4.72
N LEU A 77 16.22 1.50 5.25
CA LEU A 77 15.81 0.15 5.57
C LEU A 77 14.74 0.10 6.67
N LEU A 78 14.79 0.97 7.67
CA LEU A 78 13.76 1.06 8.71
C LEU A 78 12.41 1.50 8.13
N VAL A 79 12.40 2.53 7.27
CA VAL A 79 11.18 3.01 6.61
C VAL A 79 10.62 1.93 5.69
N TRP A 80 11.49 1.25 4.94
CA TRP A 80 11.10 0.13 4.10
C TRP A 80 10.43 -0.98 4.92
N LEU A 81 11.08 -1.45 6.00
CA LEU A 81 10.53 -2.50 6.86
C LEU A 81 9.18 -2.12 7.47
N LEU A 82 9.02 -0.87 7.91
CA LEU A 82 7.75 -0.37 8.45
C LEU A 82 6.66 -0.34 7.39
N GLY A 83 6.97 0.15 6.18
CA GLY A 83 6.03 0.21 5.07
C GLY A 83 5.62 -1.19 4.59
N SER A 84 6.58 -2.10 4.38
CA SER A 84 6.30 -3.50 4.05
C SER A 84 5.48 -4.20 5.14
N GLY A 85 5.79 -3.94 6.41
CA GLY A 85 5.00 -4.43 7.54
C GLY A 85 3.55 -3.94 7.52
N ALA A 86 3.32 -2.66 7.18
CA ALA A 86 1.99 -2.10 7.02
C ALA A 86 1.23 -2.75 5.86
N VAL A 87 1.87 -2.95 4.70
CA VAL A 87 1.28 -3.63 3.54
C VAL A 87 0.86 -5.06 3.90
N VAL A 88 1.73 -5.82 4.56
CA VAL A 88 1.43 -7.18 5.05
C VAL A 88 0.31 -7.16 6.08
N GLY A 89 0.30 -6.16 6.97
CA GLY A 89 -0.74 -5.97 7.97
C GLY A 89 -2.12 -5.77 7.35
N VAL A 90 -2.23 -4.86 6.37
CA VAL A 90 -3.47 -4.62 5.62
C VAL A 90 -3.88 -5.88 4.85
N TRP A 91 -2.94 -6.54 4.18
CA TRP A 91 -3.20 -7.77 3.44
C TRP A 91 -3.79 -8.87 4.34
N ARG A 92 -3.26 -9.03 5.56
CA ARG A 92 -3.74 -10.00 6.55
C ARG A 92 -5.10 -9.62 7.12
N ALA A 93 -5.35 -8.33 7.37
CA ALA A 93 -6.63 -7.85 7.87
C ALA A 93 -7.76 -7.98 6.83
N TRP A 94 -7.42 -8.06 5.55
CA TRP A 94 -8.35 -8.13 4.41
C TRP A 94 -8.43 -9.53 3.77
N ARG A 95 -7.83 -10.54 4.41
CA ARG A 95 -7.88 -11.94 3.99
C ARG A 95 -9.01 -12.67 4.72
#